data_AF-A0A0A0DW28-F1
#
_entry.id   AF-A0A0A0DW28-F1
#
_cell.length_a   1.000
_cell.length_b   1.000
_cell.length_c   1.000
_cell.angle_alpha   90.00
_cell.angle_beta   90.00
_cell.angle_gamma   90.00
#
_symmetry.space_group_name_H-M   'P 1'
#
loop_
_entity.id
_entity.type
_entity.pdbx_description
1 polymer ?
#
loop_
_entity_poly.entity_id
_entity_poly.type
_entity_poly.pdbx_seq_one_letter_code
_entity_poly.pdbx_strand_id
1 'polypeptide(L)'
;MGLAALPLSALASAHCEAHPKSEWIKEGDARAKLLEQGYKIRKFKVEGQCYEIYGWNKDGKKVEIYFDTKTLDIVKAEIEK
;
A
#
# COMPACT_ATOMS: atom_id res chain seq x y z
N MET A 1 17.78 17.50 -35.95
CA MET A 1 16.82 17.46 -34.84
C MET A 1 16.78 16.03 -34.32
N GLY A 2 17.21 15.66 -33.13
CA GLY A 2 17.03 16.27 -31.81
C GLY A 2 16.22 15.26 -30.98
N LEU A 3 16.90 14.27 -30.39
CA LEU A 3 16.31 13.21 -29.55
C LEU A 3 15.65 13.82 -28.32
N ALA A 4 14.35 13.60 -28.13
CA ALA A 4 13.66 13.87 -26.88
C ALA A 4 13.21 12.54 -26.27
N ALA A 5 14.09 11.93 -25.48
CA ALA A 5 13.71 10.88 -24.55
C ALA A 5 12.94 11.53 -23.40
N LEU A 6 11.62 11.31 -23.35
CA LEU A 6 10.81 11.66 -22.20
C LEU A 6 11.24 10.75 -21.04
N PRO A 7 11.73 11.30 -19.91
CA PRO A 7 11.97 10.49 -18.74
C PRO A 7 10.59 10.06 -18.22
N LEU A 8 10.23 8.79 -18.41
CA LEU A 8 9.20 8.16 -17.60
C LEU A 8 9.76 8.15 -16.18
N SER A 9 9.37 9.14 -15.38
CA SER A 9 9.53 9.08 -13.94
C SER A 9 8.72 7.87 -13.46
N ALA A 10 9.42 6.75 -13.28
CA ALA A 10 8.93 5.65 -12.47
C ALA A 10 8.82 6.18 -11.03
N LEU A 11 7.70 6.85 -10.73
CA LEU A 11 7.24 6.98 -9.35
C LEU A 11 6.93 5.56 -8.91
N ALA A 12 7.83 4.97 -8.13
CA ALA A 12 7.69 3.64 -7.56
C ALA A 12 6.57 3.54 -6.49
N SER A 13 5.63 4.50 -6.45
CA SER A 13 4.40 4.41 -5.67
C SER A 13 3.49 3.37 -6.32
N ALA A 14 2.91 2.48 -5.52
CA ALA A 14 1.95 1.50 -6.01
C ALA A 14 0.76 2.22 -6.69
N HIS A 15 0.31 1.69 -7.83
CA HIS A 15 -0.86 2.22 -8.53
C HIS A 15 -2.13 1.65 -7.87
N CYS A 16 -2.63 2.32 -6.83
CA CYS A 16 -3.92 1.97 -6.22
C CYS A 16 -5.07 2.63 -6.99
N GLU A 17 -6.19 1.91 -7.06
CA GLU A 17 -7.42 2.42 -7.64
C GLU A 17 -7.92 3.63 -6.84
N ALA A 18 -8.37 4.67 -7.55
CA ALA A 18 -8.85 5.89 -6.93
C ALA A 18 -10.31 5.73 -6.50
N HIS A 19 -10.54 5.68 -5.19
CA HIS A 19 -11.89 5.61 -4.62
C HIS A 19 -12.28 6.94 -3.98
N PRO A 20 -13.57 7.33 -4.01
CA PRO A 20 -14.06 8.43 -3.20
C PRO A 20 -13.75 8.18 -1.72
N LYS A 21 -13.30 9.20 -0.98
CA LYS A 21 -12.95 9.06 0.45
C LYS A 21 -14.10 8.55 1.32
N SER A 22 -15.35 8.71 0.89
CA SER A 22 -16.53 8.15 1.57
C SER A 22 -16.61 6.63 1.49
N GLU A 23 -15.96 6.02 0.50
CA GLU A 23 -15.90 4.57 0.31
C GLU A 23 -14.66 3.94 0.97
N TRP A 24 -13.77 4.76 1.50
CA TRP A 24 -12.57 4.28 2.17
C TRP A 24 -12.92 3.62 3.49
N ILE A 25 -12.33 2.46 3.73
CA ILE A 25 -12.36 1.85 5.04
C ILE A 25 -11.56 2.74 5.98
N LYS A 26 -12.14 3.14 7.12
CA LYS A 26 -11.43 3.98 8.09
C LYS A 26 -10.10 3.34 8.48
N GLU A 27 -9.06 4.14 8.62
CA GLU A 27 -7.70 3.65 8.88
C GLU A 27 -7.62 2.72 10.11
N GLY A 28 -8.40 3.00 11.15
CA GLY A 28 -8.51 2.14 12.34
C GLY A 28 -9.10 0.76 12.03
N ASP A 29 -10.17 0.72 11.23
CA ASP A 29 -10.83 -0.52 10.82
C ASP A 29 -9.95 -1.31 9.84
N ALA A 30 -9.27 -0.61 8.93
CA ALA A 30 -8.30 -1.20 8.01
C ALA A 30 -7.16 -1.85 8.78
N ARG A 31 -6.58 -1.13 9.75
CA ARG A 31 -5.52 -1.66 10.61
C ARG A 31 -6.00 -2.88 11.39
N ALA A 32 -7.19 -2.83 11.99
CA ALA A 32 -7.75 -3.95 12.74
C ALA A 32 -7.88 -5.20 11.86
N LYS A 33 -8.50 -5.07 10.68
CA LYS A 33 -8.67 -6.17 9.72
C LYS A 33 -7.34 -6.78 9.29
N LEU A 34 -6.32 -5.96 9.02
CA LEU A 34 -5.00 -6.44 8.65
C LEU A 34 -4.30 -7.18 9.81
N LEU A 35 -4.47 -6.71 11.05
CA LEU A 35 -3.98 -7.42 12.23
C LEU A 35 -4.70 -8.78 12.41
N GLU A 36 -6.02 -8.84 12.20
CA GLU A 36 -6.82 -10.07 12.22
C GLU A 36 -6.39 -11.06 11.12
N GLN A 37 -6.01 -10.53 9.96
CA GLN A 37 -5.40 -11.31 8.89
C GLN A 37 -3.99 -11.81 9.23
N GLY A 38 -3.41 -11.49 10.39
CA GLY A 38 -2.12 -12.00 10.83
C GLY A 38 -0.91 -11.17 10.41
N TYR A 39 -1.12 -9.95 9.90
CA TYR A 39 -0.04 -8.99 9.71
C TYR A 39 0.32 -8.32 11.04
N LYS A 40 1.57 -7.89 11.19
CA LYS A 40 2.01 -7.03 12.30
C LYS A 40 2.35 -5.66 11.76
N ILE A 41 1.51 -4.66 12.03
CA ILE A 41 1.69 -3.31 11.49
C ILE A 41 2.56 -2.48 12.44
N ARG A 42 3.76 -2.10 11.97
CA ARG A 42 4.66 -1.15 12.65
C ARG A 42 4.32 0.29 12.31
N LYS A 43 4.05 0.55 11.03
CA LYS A 43 3.69 1.87 10.50
C LYS A 43 2.55 1.69 9.51
N PHE A 44 1.57 2.57 9.60
CA PHE A 44 0.47 2.68 8.65
C PHE A 44 0.53 4.08 8.07
N LYS A 45 0.49 4.21 6.75
CA LYS A 45 0.47 5.48 6.03
C LYS A 45 -0.62 5.45 4.98
N VAL A 46 -1.08 6.65 4.64
CA VAL A 46 -1.96 6.87 3.50
C VAL A 46 -1.12 7.56 2.43
N GLU A 47 -0.76 6.83 1.37
CA GLU A 47 0.02 7.34 0.24
C GLU A 47 -0.91 7.47 -0.97
N GLY A 48 -1.35 8.69 -1.26
CA GLY A 48 -2.24 8.97 -2.38
C GLY A 48 -3.62 8.31 -2.25
N GLN A 49 -3.81 7.17 -2.92
CA GLN A 49 -5.04 6.35 -2.89
C GLN A 49 -4.79 4.97 -2.27
N CYS A 50 -3.64 4.77 -1.62
CA CYS A 50 -3.23 3.52 -1.02
C CYS A 50 -3.18 3.62 0.51
N TYR A 51 -3.45 2.49 1.16
CA TYR A 51 -2.97 2.24 2.52
C TYR A 51 -1.65 1.48 2.47
N GLU A 52 -0.58 2.14 2.84
CA GLU A 52 0.76 1.58 2.90
C GLU A 52 1.05 1.13 4.35
N ILE A 53 1.40 -0.13 4.53
CA ILE A 53 1.89 -0.63 5.82
C ILE A 53 3.36 -1.00 5.72
N TYR A 54 4.06 -0.79 6.83
CA TYR A 54 5.35 -1.39 7.11
C TYR A 54 5.21 -2.26 8.33
N GLY A 55 5.74 -3.47 8.27
CA GLY A 55 5.44 -4.44 9.30
C GLY A 55 6.04 -5.79 9.05
N TRP A 56 5.33 -6.82 9.51
CA TRP A 56 5.67 -8.20 9.24
C TRP A 56 4.48 -8.96 8.67
N ASN A 57 4.73 -9.84 7.71
CA ASN A 57 3.73 -10.76 7.22
C ASN A 57 3.54 -11.96 8.18
N LYS A 58 2.65 -12.89 7.81
CA LYS A 58 2.37 -14.11 8.58
C LYS A 58 3.61 -14.98 8.83
N ASP A 59 4.56 -14.97 7.91
CA ASP A 59 5.83 -15.70 8.01
C ASP A 59 6.86 -14.98 8.91
N GLY A 60 6.51 -13.83 9.49
CA GLY A 60 7.43 -13.03 10.29
C GLY A 60 8.50 -12.30 9.48
N LYS A 61 8.33 -12.17 8.16
CA LYS A 61 9.23 -11.40 7.30
C LYS A 61 8.83 -9.94 7.30
N LYS A 62 9.82 -9.03 7.31
CA LYS A 62 9.56 -7.59 7.17
C LYS A 62 8.99 -7.32 5.79
N VAL A 63 7.91 -6.56 5.73
CA VAL A 63 7.21 -6.26 4.49
C VAL A 63 6.74 -4.82 4.45
N GLU A 64 6.76 -4.27 3.24
CA GLU A 64 6.07 -3.06 2.84
C GLU A 64 4.93 -3.46 1.91
N ILE A 65 3.67 -3.20 2.30
CA ILE A 65 2.49 -3.63 1.54
C ILE A 65 1.57 -2.43 1.32
N TYR A 66 1.17 -2.24 0.08
CA TYR A 66 0.18 -1.27 -0.36
C TYR A 66 -1.14 -1.99 -0.55
N PHE A 67 -2.17 -1.48 0.10
CA PHE A 67 -3.53 -1.99 0.05
C PHE A 67 -4.46 -0.97 -0.60
N ASP A 68 -5.46 -1.50 -1.29
CA ASP A 68 -6.58 -0.72 -1.78
C ASP A 68 -7.41 -0.16 -0.60
N THR A 69 -7.82 1.10 -0.71
CA THR A 69 -8.47 1.83 0.39
C THR A 69 -9.90 1.40 0.67
N LYS A 70 -10.56 0.74 -0.30
CA LYS A 70 -11.96 0.29 -0.20
C LYS A 70 -12.09 -1.19 0.12
N THR A 71 -11.18 -2.02 -0.42
CA THR A 71 -11.26 -3.48 -0.33
C THR A 71 -10.22 -4.08 0.62
N LEU A 72 -9.11 -3.36 0.89
CA LEU A 72 -7.90 -3.90 1.51
C LEU A 72 -7.26 -5.04 0.73
N ASP A 73 -7.49 -5.11 -0.58
CA ASP A 73 -6.75 -6.02 -1.44
C ASP A 73 -5.29 -5.55 -1.59
N ILE A 74 -4.37 -6.51 -1.67
CA ILE A 74 -2.95 -6.22 -1.86
C ILE A 74 -2.75 -5.70 -3.29
N VAL A 75 -2.39 -4.43 -3.40
CA VAL A 75 -2.00 -3.80 -4.68
C VAL A 75 -0.53 -4.09 -4.97
N LYS A 76 0.32 -4.03 -3.95
CA LYS A 76 1.75 -4.31 -4.05
C LYS A 76 2.28 -4.82 -2.71
N ALA A 77 3.12 -5.84 -2.71
CA ALA A 77 3.79 -6.34 -1.52
C ALA A 77 5.27 -6.57 -1.82
N GLU A 78 6.14 -5.96 -1.02
CA GLU A 78 7.59 -6.15 -1.09
C GLU A 78 8.11 -6.66 0.25
N ILE A 79 9.03 -7.63 0.20
CA ILE A 79 9.75 -8.09 1.39
C ILE A 79 10.94 -7.15 1.55
N GLU A 80 11.00 -6.40 2.65
CA GLU A 80 12.18 -5.62 2.99
C GLU A 80 13.35 -6.57 3.25
N LYS A 81 14.45 -6.36 2.53
CA LYS A 81 15.68 -7.17 2.62
C LYS A 81 16.48 -6.86 3.89
#